data_AF-A0A9E5S1K2-F1
#
_entry.id   AF-A0A9E5S1K2-F1
#
_cell.length_a   1.000
_cell.length_b   1.000
_cell.length_c   1.000
_cell.angle_alpha   90.00
_cell.angle_beta   90.00
_cell.angle_gamma   90.00
#
_symmetry.space_group_name_H-M   'P 1'
#
loop_
_entity.id
_entity.type
_entity.pdbx_description
1 polymer ?
#
loop_
_entity_poly.entity_id
_entity_poly.type
_entity_poly.pdbx_seq_one_letter_code
_entity_poly.pdbx_strand_id
1 'polypeptide(L)' 'MMLSRNLIYTGLTRAKKLAIIVSSKKAIGMAVRSVNQKERYTQLREKLAQIS' A
#
# COMPACT_ATOMS: atom_id res chain seq x y z
N MET A 1 3.86 12.14 -3.81
CA MET A 1 5.03 11.26 -3.57
C MET A 1 4.53 9.82 -3.33
N MET A 2 5.07 8.81 -4.02
CA MET A 2 4.61 7.40 -3.97
C MET A 2 5.32 6.58 -2.86
N LEU A 3 5.36 7.09 -1.63
CA LEU A 3 5.91 6.34 -0.49
C LEU A 3 4.75 5.82 0.35
N SER A 4 4.23 4.65 -0.02
CA SER A 4 3.14 3.98 0.70
C SER A 4 3.46 2.53 0.98
N ARG A 5 2.94 2.03 2.09
CA ARG A 5 3.12 0.61 2.49
C ARG A 5 2.57 -0.33 1.42
N ASN A 6 1.40 0.02 0.86
CA ASN A 6 0.72 -0.81 -0.14
C ASN A 6 1.53 -0.96 -1.42
N LEU A 7 2.27 0.07 -1.83
CA LEU A 7 3.10 0.00 -3.03
C LEU A 7 4.33 -0.90 -2.81
N ILE A 8 5.01 -0.76 -1.67
CA ILE A 8 6.13 -1.65 -1.31
C ILE A 8 5.65 -3.09 -1.21
N TYR A 9 4.53 -3.33 -0.52
CA TYR A 9 3.94 -4.66 -0.40
C TYR A 9 3.64 -5.27 -1.77
N THR A 10 3.05 -4.48 -2.68
CA THR A 10 2.75 -4.92 -4.05
C THR A 10 4.01 -5.28 -4.84
N GLY A 11 5.06 -4.45 -4.77
CA GLY A 11 6.31 -4.75 -5.47
C GLY A 11 7.02 -5.98 -4.91
N LEU A 12 7.06 -6.10 -3.59
CA LEU A 12 7.75 -7.18 -2.88
C LEU A 12 7.07 -8.54 -3.11
N THR A 13 5.73 -8.58 -3.05
CA THR A 13 4.94 -9.81 -3.22
C THR A 13 4.92 -10.34 -4.66
N ARG A 14 5.29 -9.54 -5.66
CA ARG A 14 5.41 -10.02 -7.05
C ARG A 14 6.71 -10.79 -7.33
N ALA A 15 7.73 -10.66 -6.48
CA ALA A 15 8.99 -11.36 -6.66
C ALA A 15 8.83 -12.86 -6.32
N LYS A 16 9.28 -13.75 -7.22
CA LYS A 16 9.08 -15.20 -7.07
C LYS A 16 10.23 -15.94 -6.39
N LYS A 17 11.46 -15.40 -6.46
CA LYS A 17 12.68 -16.07 -5.98
C LYS A 17 13.62 -15.12 -5.24
N LEU A 18 13.77 -13.89 -5.73
CA LEU A 18 14.61 -12.87 -5.11
C LEU A 18 14.01 -11.48 -5.35
N ALA A 19 14.01 -10.65 -4.32
CA ALA A 19 13.68 -9.23 -4.38
C ALA A 19 14.83 -8.42 -3.81
N ILE A 20 15.27 -7.40 -4.53
CA ILE A 20 16.31 -6.46 -4.08
C ILE A 20 15.69 -5.07 -4.07
N ILE A 21 15.79 -4.38 -2.93
CA ILE A 21 15.25 -3.03 -2.78
C ILE A 21 16.40 -2.02 -2.76
N VAL A 22 16.48 -1.19 -3.79
CA VAL A 22 17.46 -0.09 -3.88
C VAL A 22 16.80 1.20 -3.42
N SER A 23 17.09 1.63 -2.19
CA SER A 23 16.53 2.86 -1.61
C SER A 23 17.31 3.29 -0.37
N SER A 24 17.06 4.51 0.12
CA SER A 24 17.61 4.96 1.41
C SER A 24 16.81 4.42 2.58
N LYS A 25 17.47 4.22 3.74
CA LYS A 25 16.80 3.82 5.00
C LYS A 25 15.64 4.78 5.34
N LYS A 26 15.81 6.07 5.08
CA LYS A 26 14.77 7.09 5.27
C LYS A 26 13.57 6.86 4.35
N ALA A 27 13.79 6.55 3.07
CA ALA A 27 12.72 6.29 2.11
C ALA A 27 11.87 5.07 2.47
N ILE A 28 12.51 3.94 2.84
CA ILE A 28 11.81 2.76 3.37
C ILE A 28 11.03 3.12 4.62
N GLY A 29 11.68 3.80 5.57
CA GLY A 29 11.05 4.20 6.82
C GLY A 29 9.81 5.08 6.60
N MET A 30 9.85 5.99 5.63
CA MET A 30 8.70 6.81 5.24
C MET A 30 7.59 5.95 4.60
N ALA A 31 7.93 5.06 3.67
CA ALA A 31 6.95 4.23 2.98
C ALA A 31 6.26 3.23 3.92
N VAL A 32 6.98 2.61 4.85
CA VAL A 32 6.41 1.64 5.81
C VAL A 32 5.53 2.33 6.86
N ARG A 33 5.92 3.53 7.32
CA ARG A 33 5.12 4.35 8.26
C ARG A 33 3.95 5.07 7.60
N SER A 34 3.95 5.18 6.27
CA SER A 34 2.86 5.76 5.51
C SER A 34 1.62 4.87 5.60
N VAL A 35 0.77 5.16 6.59
CA VAL A 35 -0.59 4.61 6.75
C VAL A 35 -1.59 5.40 5.91
N ASN A 36 -1.14 6.40 5.14
CA ASN A 36 -1.96 7.25 4.29
C ASN A 36 -2.46 6.46 3.06
N GLN A 37 -3.32 5.46 3.29
CA GLN A 37 -4.36 5.13 2.35
C GLN A 37 -5.20 6.40 2.24
N LYS A 38 -5.05 7.15 1.15
CA LYS A 38 -5.97 8.23 0.82
C LYS A 38 -7.39 7.72 1.05
N GLU A 39 -8.23 8.52 1.71
CA GLU A 39 -9.63 8.14 1.89
C GLU A 39 -10.21 7.74 0.54
N ARG A 40 -10.73 6.52 0.49
CA ARG A 40 -11.34 5.99 -0.71
C ARG A 40 -12.78 6.48 -0.74
N TYR A 41 -13.03 7.54 -1.49
CA TYR A 41 -14.38 8.01 -1.76
C TYR A 41 -15.09 6.98 -2.66
N THR A 42 -15.84 6.07 -2.04
CA THR A 42 -16.66 5.05 -2.69
C THR A 42 -17.89 4.76 -1.86
N GLN A 43 -19.04 4.57 -2.52
CA GLN A 43 -20.30 4.20 -1.87
C GLN A 43 -20.52 2.67 -1.80
N LEU A 44 -19.52 1.89 -2.20
CA LEU A 44 -19.66 0.43 -2.30
C LEU A 44 -19.93 -0.20 -0.94
N ARG A 45 -19.32 0.32 0.14
CA ARG A 45 -19.48 -0.23 1.49
C ARG A 45 -20.92 -0.08 1.97
N GLU A 46 -21.52 1.07 1.72
CA GLU A 46 -22.88 1.44 2.11
C GLU A 46 -23.89 0.59 1.34
N LYS A 47 -23.67 0.40 0.03
CA LYS A 47 -24.49 -0.51 -0.79
C LYS A 47 -24.36 -1.97 -0.32
N LEU A 48 -23.13 -2.37 0.05
CA LEU A 48 -22.77 -3.58 0.81
C LEU A 48 -23.76 -3.93 1.93
N ALA A 49 -23.85 -2.99 2.86
CA ALA A 49 -24.56 -3.16 4.12
C ALA A 49 -26.08 -3.20 3.99
N GLN A 50 -26.65 -2.75 2.86
CA GLN A 50 -28.10 -2.76 2.63
C GLN A 50 -28.63 -4.11 2.09
N ILE A 51 -27.74 -4.97 1.58
CA ILE A 51 -28.09 -6.24 0.95
C ILE A 51 -27.92 -7.42 1.92
N SER A 52 -27.14 -7.25 2.99
CA SER A 52 -26.98 -8.23 4.08
C SER A 52 -28.06 -8.07 5.14
#